data_AF-A0A5C3L0B2-F1
#
_entry.id   AF-A0A5C3L0B2-F1
#
_cell.length_a   1.000
_cell.length_b   1.000
_cell.length_c   1.000
_cell.angle_alpha   90.00
_cell.angle_beta   90.00
_cell.angle_gamma   90.00
#
_symmetry.space_group_name_H-M   'P 1'
#
loop_
_entity.id
_entity.type
_entity.pdbx_description
1 polymer ?
#
loop_
_entity_poly.entity_id
_entity_poly.type
_entity_poly.pdbx_seq_one_letter_code
_entity_poly.pdbx_strand_id
1 'polypeptide(L)' 'MANESFKHDPAIDRFNAMREGAYLNFKWTRKTVTTAVIGFIVFPTALYYMTARTHNRWNWTGKRKGEPLAINP' A
#
# COMPACT_ATOMS: atom_id res chain seq x y z
N MET A 1 12.63 39.70 21.00
CA MET A 1 12.18 38.50 20.27
C MET A 1 12.25 37.36 21.26
N ALA A 2 11.14 36.63 21.45
CA ALA A 2 10.99 35.65 22.52
C ALA A 2 12.17 34.67 22.53
N ASN A 3 12.55 34.20 23.72
CA ASN A 3 13.53 33.14 23.90
C ASN A 3 13.09 31.90 23.11
N GLU A 4 13.67 31.70 21.93
CA GLU A 4 13.40 30.54 21.11
C GLU A 4 13.91 29.31 21.89
N SER A 5 12.99 28.57 22.52
CA SER A 5 13.30 27.41 23.36
C SER A 5 13.81 26.20 22.54
N PHE A 6 13.92 26.37 21.22
CA PHE A 6 14.30 25.34 20.27
C PHE A 6 15.42 25.88 19.39
N LYS A 7 16.51 25.13 19.31
CA LYS A 7 17.64 25.44 18.43
C LYS A 7 17.39 24.77 17.09
N HIS A 8 17.18 25.57 16.05
CA HIS A 8 17.10 25.09 14.68
C HIS A 8 18.42 24.46 14.24
N ASP A 9 18.36 23.20 13.83
CA ASP A 9 19.45 22.52 13.16
C ASP A 9 19.24 22.65 11.64
N PRO A 10 20.12 23.35 10.92
CA PRO A 10 19.97 23.56 9.48
C PRO A 10 19.97 22.24 8.70
N ALA A 11 20.57 21.16 9.21
CA ALA A 11 20.53 19.86 8.55
C ALA A 11 19.12 19.24 8.61
N ILE A 12 18.44 19.35 9.75
CA ILE A 12 17.08 18.84 9.94
C ILE A 12 16.10 19.65 9.10
N ASP A 13 16.21 20.98 9.12
CA ASP A 13 15.33 21.87 8.35
C ASP A 13 15.45 21.61 6.84
N ARG A 14 16.67 21.39 6.34
CA ARG A 14 16.91 21.05 4.93
C ARG A 14 16.38 19.67 4.56
N PHE A 15 16.51 18.68 5.43
CA PHE A 15 15.94 17.36 5.19
C PHE A 15 14.42 17.41 5.15
N ASN A 16 13.80 18.19 6.04
CA ASN A 16 12.36 18.38 6.01
C ASN A 16 11.92 19.05 4.71
N ALA A 17 12.57 20.15 4.32
CA ALA A 17 12.30 20.83 3.05
C ALA A 17 12.49 19.93 1.82
N MET A 18 13.51 19.06 1.82
CA MET A 18 13.72 18.08 0.75
C MET A 18 12.58 17.07 0.65
N ARG A 19 12.07 16.57 1.79
CA ARG A 19 10.97 15.60 1.83
C ARG A 19 9.66 16.23 1.39
N GLU A 20 9.34 17.40 1.93
CA GLU A 20 8.12 18.15 1.59
C GLU A 20 8.12 18.57 0.11
N GLY A 21 9.28 19.00 -0.41
CA GLY A 21 9.45 19.39 -1.81
C GLY A 21 9.76 18.25 -2.79
N ALA A 22 9.75 16.98 -2.34
CA ALA A 22 10.20 15.85 -3.17
C ALA A 22 9.37 15.69 -4.47
N TYR A 23 8.07 16.00 -4.42
CA TYR A 23 7.17 15.87 -5.57
C TYR A 23 7.49 16.87 -6.69
N LEU A 24 8.02 18.06 -6.36
CA LEU A 24 8.37 19.09 -7.35
C LEU A 24 9.52 18.64 -8.26
N ASN A 25 10.42 17.82 -7.73
CA ASN A 25 11.60 17.32 -8.43
C ASN A 25 11.44 15.88 -8.93
N PHE A 26 10.23 15.31 -8.81
CA PHE A 26 9.97 13.93 -9.19
C PHE A 26 10.15 13.70 -10.69
N LYS A 27 10.72 12.54 -11.05
CA LYS A 27 10.89 12.13 -12.45
C LYS A 27 10.48 10.66 -12.63
N TRP A 28 9.81 10.40 -13.75
CA TRP A 28 9.53 9.04 -14.20
C TRP A 28 10.81 8.41 -14.73
N THR A 29 11.35 7.47 -13.97
CA THR A 29 12.47 6.61 -14.34
C THR A 29 11.97 5.18 -14.41
N ARG A 30 12.73 4.27 -15.04
CA ARG A 30 12.35 2.85 -15.06
C ARG A 30 12.03 2.31 -13.67
N LYS A 31 12.81 2.69 -12.65
CA LYS A 31 12.60 2.27 -11.26
C LYS A 31 11.30 2.82 -10.68
N THR A 32 11.06 4.13 -10.76
CA THR A 32 9.86 4.75 -10.18
C THR A 32 8.58 4.29 -10.88
N VAL A 33 8.62 4.09 -12.20
CA VAL A 33 7.52 3.49 -12.97
C VAL A 33 7.24 2.06 -12.52
N THR A 34 8.25 1.20 -12.40
CA THR A 34 8.05 -0.17 -11.92
C THR A 34 7.44 -0.21 -10.52
N THR A 35 7.93 0.61 -9.59
CA THR A 35 7.37 0.71 -8.23
C THR A 35 5.91 1.16 -8.27
N ALA A 36 5.59 2.18 -9.07
CA ALA A 36 4.23 2.69 -9.18
C ALA A 36 3.27 1.64 -9.79
N VAL A 37 3.66 0.98 -10.89
CA VAL A 37 2.84 -0.05 -11.54
C VAL A 37 2.60 -1.23 -10.60
N ILE A 38 3.63 -1.71 -9.92
CA ILE A 38 3.48 -2.83 -8.98
C ILE A 38 2.57 -2.44 -7.81
N GLY A 39 2.83 -1.28 -7.18
CA GLY A 39 2.12 -0.86 -5.99
C GLY A 39 0.67 -0.43 -6.22
N PHE A 40 0.39 0.29 -7.31
CA PHE A 40 -0.93 0.86 -7.56
C PHE A 40 -1.79 0.04 -8.51
N ILE A 41 -1.20 -0.81 -9.35
CA ILE A 41 -1.96 -1.59 -10.34
C ILE A 41 -1.89 -3.08 -10.00
N VAL A 42 -0.69 -3.66 -10.03
CA VAL A 42 -0.53 -5.12 -9.93
C VAL A 42 -1.03 -5.64 -8.58
N PHE A 43 -0.60 -5.03 -7.48
CA PHE A 43 -0.97 -5.50 -6.15
C PHE A 43 -2.48 -5.37 -5.86
N PRO A 44 -3.14 -4.21 -6.08
CA PRO A 44 -4.57 -4.09 -5.83
C PRO A 44 -5.42 -4.98 -6.76
N THR A 45 -5.05 -5.10 -8.04
CA THR A 45 -5.80 -5.94 -8.99
C THR A 45 -5.66 -7.42 -8.67
N ALA A 46 -4.47 -7.88 -8.32
CA ALA A 46 -4.24 -9.26 -7.89
C ALA A 46 -5.04 -9.58 -6.63
N LEU A 47 -5.01 -8.69 -5.63
CA LEU A 47 -5.78 -8.85 -4.40
C LEU A 47 -7.28 -8.92 -4.69
N TYR A 48 -7.81 -7.97 -5.44
CA TYR A 48 -9.22 -7.95 -5.84
C TYR A 48 -9.61 -9.22 -6.59
N TYR A 49 -8.80 -9.67 -7.55
CA TYR A 49 -9.08 -10.87 -8.32
C TYR A 49 -9.13 -12.12 -7.43
N MET A 50 -8.17 -12.28 -6.52
CA MET A 50 -8.15 -13.40 -5.58
C MET A 50 -9.36 -13.38 -4.66
N THR A 51 -9.70 -12.21 -4.11
CA THR A 51 -10.88 -12.04 -3.26
C THR A 51 -12.16 -12.33 -4.05
N ALA A 52 -12.35 -11.76 -5.23
CA ALA A 52 -13.54 -11.98 -6.05
C ALA A 52 -13.76 -13.46 -6.42
N ARG A 53 -12.67 -14.21 -6.67
CA ARG A 53 -12.72 -15.65 -6.98
C ARG A 53 -13.00 -16.54 -5.77
N THR A 54 -12.68 -16.08 -4.57
CA THR A 54 -12.83 -16.85 -3.32
C THR A 54 -14.04 -16.41 -2.50
N HIS A 55 -14.55 -15.21 -2.76
CA HIS A 55 -15.72 -14.65 -2.11
C HIS A 55 -16.94 -15.54 -2.39
N ASN A 56 -17.62 -15.94 -1.32
CA ASN A 56 -18.76 -16.87 -1.35
C ASN A 56 -18.49 -18.21 -2.05
N ARG A 57 -17.23 -18.61 -2.14
CA ARG A 57 -16.90 -19.96 -2.61
C ARG A 57 -17.06 -21.00 -1.52
N TRP A 58 -16.80 -20.64 -0.26
CA TRP A 58 -16.70 -21.57 0.85
C TRP A 58 -17.72 -21.29 1.95
N ASN A 59 -18.45 -22.32 2.39
CA ASN A 59 -19.30 -22.28 3.57
C ASN A 59 -18.84 -23.34 4.57
N TRP A 60 -18.30 -22.87 5.68
CA TRP A 60 -17.76 -23.71 6.77
C TRP A 60 -18.75 -23.90 7.90
N THR A 61 -19.88 -23.18 7.88
CA THR A 61 -20.84 -23.15 8.98
C THR A 61 -21.49 -24.52 9.13
N GLY A 62 -21.22 -25.19 10.26
CA GLY A 62 -21.84 -26.46 10.64
C GLY A 62 -21.42 -27.70 9.82
N LYS A 63 -20.36 -27.61 9.00
CA LYS A 63 -19.92 -28.71 8.13
C LYS A 63 -19.23 -29.85 8.90
N ARG A 64 -19.53 -31.10 8.55
CA ARG A 64 -18.93 -32.32 9.13
C ARG A 64 -17.80 -32.88 8.26
N LYS A 65 -16.99 -33.78 8.83
CA LYS A 65 -15.89 -34.46 8.12
C LYS A 65 -16.44 -35.22 6.91
N GLY A 66 -15.93 -34.92 5.72
CA GLY A 66 -16.33 -35.55 4.45
C GLY A 66 -17.39 -34.77 3.67
N GLU A 67 -17.98 -33.71 4.25
CA GLU A 67 -18.93 -32.85 3.54
C GLU A 67 -18.20 -31.79 2.69
N PRO A 68 -18.71 -31.46 1.48
CA PRO A 68 -18.12 -30.43 0.66
C PRO A 68 -18.31 -29.04 1.28
N LEU A 69 -17.24 -28.26 1.24
CA LEU A 69 -17.16 -26.88 1.74
C LEU A 69 -17.51 -25.85 0.66
N ALA A 70 -17.45 -26.24 -0.61
CA ALA A 70 -17.83 -25.38 -1.72
C ALA A 70 -19.34 -25.11 -1.67
N ILE A 71 -19.75 -23.85 -1.85
CA ILE A 71 -21.17 -23.46 -1.88
C ILE A 71 -21.84 -23.97 -3.16
N ASN A 72 -21.18 -23.80 -4.30
CA ASN A 72 -21.57 -24.41 -5.57
C ASN A 72 -20.60 -25.57 -5.87
N PRO A 73 -21.10 -26.79 -6.09
CA PRO A 73 -20.27 -27.93 -6.44
C PRO A 73 -19.63 -27.79 -7.83
#